data_AF-A0A554GKA0-F1
#
_entry.id   AF-A0A554GKA0-F1
#
_cell.length_a   1.000
_cell.length_b   1.000
_cell.length_c   1.000
_cell.angle_alpha   90.00
_cell.angle_beta   90.00
_cell.angle_gamma   90.00
#
_symmetry.space_group_name_H-M   'P 1'
#
loop_
_entity.id
_entity.type
_entity.pdbx_description
1 polymer ?
#
loop_
_entity_poly.entity_id
_entity_poly.type
_entity_poly.pdbx_seq_one_letter_code
_entity_poly.pdbx_strand_id
1 'polypeptide(L)'
;MKKPTTNSEIRAWYKEQVAGIPANDAKLKAQGVSLEGRAKAAHEIRHKARVEARQFMGTLDAAMLKARDYFKYGRLDGPSFDQLVADAKKSGLSEAQAYDKIINSSQRTNQAVDNMYAKPQAKL
;
A
#
# COMPACT_ATOMS: atom_id res chain seq x y z
N MET A 1 -18.66 -2.16 8.80
CA MET A 1 -17.49 -2.64 9.59
C MET A 1 -17.19 -1.61 10.67
N LYS A 2 -16.81 -2.02 11.88
CA LYS A 2 -16.46 -1.09 12.98
C LYS A 2 -15.12 -0.41 12.66
N LYS A 3 -14.99 0.90 12.92
CA LYS A 3 -13.72 1.63 12.77
C LYS A 3 -12.64 0.97 13.64
N PRO A 4 -11.45 0.62 13.09
CA PRO A 4 -10.38 0.03 13.88
C PRO A 4 -9.83 1.06 14.88
N THR A 5 -9.50 0.60 16.09
CA THR A 5 -9.11 1.45 17.23
C THR A 5 -7.75 1.08 17.84
N THR A 6 -7.21 -0.09 17.54
CA THR A 6 -5.85 -0.50 17.95
C THR A 6 -4.93 -0.65 16.75
N ASN A 7 -3.61 -0.53 16.93
CA ASN A 7 -2.65 -0.75 15.84
C ASN A 7 -2.78 -2.16 15.21
N SER A 8 -3.23 -3.15 15.99
CA SER A 8 -3.51 -4.50 15.49
C SER A 8 -4.75 -4.55 14.59
N GLU A 9 -5.85 -3.91 15.02
CA GLU A 9 -7.07 -3.78 14.20
C GLU A 9 -6.82 -2.97 12.93
N ILE A 10 -6.06 -1.87 13.04
CA ILE A 10 -5.69 -1.02 11.89
C ILE A 10 -4.85 -1.81 10.90
N ARG A 11 -3.89 -2.63 11.39
CA ARG A 11 -3.07 -3.46 10.53
C ARG A 11 -3.90 -4.55 9.84
N ALA A 12 -4.81 -5.20 10.56
CA ALA A 12 -5.73 -6.19 9.98
C ALA A 12 -6.60 -5.56 8.88
N TRP A 13 -7.19 -4.40 9.17
CA TRP A 13 -7.98 -3.64 8.19
C TRP A 13 -7.16 -3.27 6.95
N TYR A 14 -5.93 -2.77 7.12
CA TYR A 14 -5.04 -2.46 5.99
C TYR A 14 -4.74 -3.68 5.11
N LYS A 15 -4.49 -4.85 5.73
CA LYS A 15 -4.26 -6.10 5.00
C LYS A 15 -5.47 -6.51 4.18
N GLU A 16 -6.66 -6.37 4.74
CA GLU A 16 -7.91 -6.66 4.04
C GLU A 16 -8.11 -5.77 2.81
N GLN A 17 -7.83 -4.46 2.93
CA GLN A 17 -7.92 -3.55 1.78
C GLN A 17 -7.01 -3.97 0.63
N VAL A 18 -5.74 -4.31 0.91
CA VAL A 18 -4.78 -4.70 -0.14
C VAL A 18 -4.99 -6.13 -0.65
N ALA A 19 -5.65 -7.01 0.12
CA ALA A 19 -5.98 -8.36 -0.31
C ALA A 19 -7.00 -8.42 -1.46
N GLY A 20 -7.75 -7.33 -1.70
CA GLY A 20 -8.66 -7.21 -2.84
C GLY A 20 -7.96 -6.88 -4.18
N ILE A 21 -6.69 -6.46 -4.16
CA ILE A 21 -5.95 -6.04 -5.36
C ILE A 21 -5.86 -7.15 -6.44
N PRO A 22 -5.57 -8.43 -6.12
CA PRO A 22 -5.51 -9.49 -7.13
C PRO A 22 -6.83 -9.69 -7.88
N ALA A 23 -7.96 -9.67 -7.17
CA ALA A 23 -9.28 -9.82 -7.77
C ALA A 23 -9.64 -8.62 -8.65
N ASN A 24 -9.30 -7.40 -8.21
CA ASN A 24 -9.47 -6.20 -9.02
C ASN A 24 -8.60 -6.21 -10.28
N ASP A 25 -7.33 -6.62 -10.16
CA ASP A 25 -6.42 -6.75 -11.30
C ASP A 25 -6.93 -7.75 -12.35
N ALA A 26 -7.40 -8.92 -11.90
CA ALA A 26 -8.00 -9.93 -12.77
C ALA A 26 -9.25 -9.41 -13.51
N LYS A 27 -10.13 -8.68 -12.78
CA LYS A 27 -11.31 -8.05 -13.37
C LYS A 27 -10.94 -7.02 -14.44
N LEU A 28 -10.01 -6.10 -14.12
CA LEU A 28 -9.57 -5.07 -15.06
C LEU A 28 -8.89 -5.69 -16.30
N LYS A 29 -8.10 -6.76 -16.11
CA LYS A 29 -7.49 -7.51 -17.21
C LYS A 29 -8.54 -8.12 -18.13
N ALA A 30 -9.59 -8.73 -17.58
CA ALA A 30 -10.70 -9.29 -18.35
C ALA A 30 -11.50 -8.22 -19.12
N GLN A 31 -11.50 -6.98 -18.62
CA GLN A 31 -12.10 -5.82 -19.27
C GLN A 31 -11.20 -5.17 -20.34
N GLY A 32 -10.00 -5.71 -20.59
CA GLY A 32 -9.07 -5.17 -21.58
C GLY A 32 -8.32 -3.92 -21.12
N VAL A 33 -8.31 -3.62 -19.82
CA VAL A 33 -7.56 -2.47 -19.29
C VAL A 33 -6.05 -2.71 -19.46
N SER A 34 -5.35 -1.69 -19.92
CA SER A 34 -3.91 -1.74 -20.15
C SER A 34 -3.12 -2.10 -18.89
N LEU A 35 -1.92 -2.66 -19.07
CA LEU A 35 -1.04 -3.01 -17.95
C LEU A 35 -0.72 -1.81 -17.06
N GLU A 36 -0.47 -0.63 -17.65
CA GLU A 36 -0.28 0.63 -16.91
C GLU A 36 -1.53 1.00 -16.10
N GLY A 37 -2.72 0.94 -16.71
CA GLY A 37 -3.97 1.26 -16.03
C GLY A 37 -4.23 0.35 -14.83
N ARG A 38 -3.93 -0.95 -14.97
CA ARG A 38 -4.00 -1.93 -13.88
C ARG A 38 -2.98 -1.62 -12.78
N ALA A 39 -1.75 -1.25 -13.14
CA ALA A 39 -0.72 -0.85 -12.17
C ALA A 39 -1.10 0.43 -11.40
N LYS A 40 -1.68 1.42 -12.07
CA LYS A 40 -2.23 2.63 -11.43
C LYS A 40 -3.35 2.28 -10.45
N ALA A 41 -4.29 1.42 -10.86
CA ALA A 41 -5.37 0.97 -9.98
C ALA A 41 -4.85 0.23 -8.72
N ALA A 42 -3.86 -0.66 -8.88
CA ALA A 42 -3.23 -1.36 -7.76
C ALA A 42 -2.49 -0.41 -6.81
N HIS A 43 -1.75 0.56 -7.36
CA HIS A 43 -1.09 1.61 -6.57
C HIS A 43 -2.11 2.43 -5.79
N GLU A 44 -3.20 2.87 -6.43
CA GLU A 44 -4.22 3.72 -5.83
C GLU A 44 -4.92 3.02 -4.65
N ILE A 45 -5.33 1.76 -4.81
CA ILE A 45 -5.93 0.98 -3.71
C ILE A 45 -4.99 0.93 -2.50
N ARG A 46 -3.71 0.62 -2.74
CA ARG A 46 -2.72 0.55 -1.66
C ARG A 46 -2.42 1.92 -1.04
N HIS A 47 -2.35 2.96 -1.86
CA HIS A 47 -2.07 4.32 -1.43
C HIS A 47 -3.19 4.83 -0.54
N LYS A 48 -4.44 4.70 -0.98
CA LYS A 48 -5.63 5.02 -0.21
C LYS A 48 -5.67 4.26 1.11
N ALA A 49 -5.47 2.93 1.08
CA ALA A 49 -5.43 2.12 2.30
C ALA A 49 -4.34 2.57 3.28
N ARG A 50 -3.17 3.01 2.80
CA ARG A 50 -2.10 3.57 3.65
C ARG A 50 -2.54 4.87 4.32
N VAL A 51 -3.10 5.80 3.54
CA VAL A 51 -3.53 7.11 4.04
C VAL A 51 -4.64 6.95 5.06
N GLU A 52 -5.65 6.14 4.77
CA GLU A 52 -6.77 5.85 5.67
C GLU A 52 -6.32 5.12 6.94
N ALA A 53 -5.44 4.13 6.84
CA ALA A 53 -4.90 3.45 8.03
C ALA A 53 -4.27 4.45 9.01
N ARG A 54 -3.55 5.46 8.51
CA ARG A 54 -2.93 6.51 9.33
C ARG A 54 -3.93 7.47 9.97
N GLN A 55 -5.13 7.62 9.41
CA GLN A 55 -6.21 8.40 10.03
C GLN A 55 -6.82 7.67 11.23
N PHE A 56 -6.63 6.36 11.31
CA PHE A 56 -7.07 5.56 12.46
C PHE A 56 -6.02 5.49 13.58
N MET A 57 -4.76 5.79 13.28
CA MET A 57 -3.66 5.73 14.24
C MET A 57 -3.64 6.93 15.19
N GLY A 58 -2.96 6.77 16.33
CA GLY A 58 -2.63 7.88 17.21
C GLY A 58 -1.75 8.94 16.52
N THR A 59 -1.87 10.19 16.95
CA THR A 59 -1.22 11.36 16.31
C THR A 59 0.29 11.18 16.17
N LEU A 60 0.97 10.70 17.23
CA LEU A 60 2.43 10.55 17.24
C LEU A 60 2.90 9.45 16.25
N ASP A 61 2.26 8.27 16.27
CA ASP A 61 2.61 7.17 15.36
C ASP A 61 2.41 7.57 13.89
N ALA A 62 1.28 8.22 13.59
CA ALA A 62 0.99 8.72 12.25
C ALA A 62 2.02 9.77 11.80
N ALA A 63 2.42 10.69 12.69
CA ALA A 63 3.41 11.72 12.41
C ALA A 63 4.79 11.11 12.11
N MET A 64 5.25 10.13 12.89
CA MET A 64 6.52 9.44 12.65
C MET A 64 6.55 8.75 11.28
N LEU A 65 5.45 8.09 10.90
CA LEU A 65 5.35 7.45 9.59
C LEU A 65 5.34 8.45 8.43
N LYS A 66 4.65 9.59 8.58
CA LYS A 66 4.64 10.68 7.60
C LYS A 66 6.02 11.31 7.46
N ALA A 67 6.73 11.55 8.56
CA ALA A 67 8.09 12.08 8.55
C ALA A 67 9.06 11.13 7.82
N ARG A 68 9.00 9.82 8.13
CA ARG A 68 9.79 8.81 7.43
C ARG A 68 9.52 8.83 5.92
N ASP A 69 8.25 8.90 5.52
CA ASP A 69 7.90 8.95 4.10
C ASP A 69 8.40 10.24 3.44
N TYR A 70 8.36 11.39 4.14
CA TYR A 70 8.91 12.64 3.63
C TYR A 70 10.41 12.54 3.36
N PHE A 71 11.19 12.03 4.32
CA PHE A 71 12.63 11.86 4.12
C PHE A 71 12.97 10.87 3.00
N LYS A 72 12.14 9.84 2.81
CA LYS A 72 12.41 8.80 1.82
C LYS A 72 11.91 9.14 0.40
N TYR A 73 10.76 9.79 0.30
CA TYR A 73 10.04 9.98 -0.97
C TYR A 73 9.73 11.45 -1.27
N GLY A 74 10.05 12.38 -0.37
CA GLY A 74 9.64 13.79 -0.46
C GLY A 74 8.14 14.01 -0.26
N ARG A 75 7.41 13.02 0.28
CA ARG A 75 5.94 13.01 0.38
C ARG A 75 5.47 12.40 1.70
N LEU A 76 4.37 12.91 2.25
CA LEU A 76 3.83 12.43 3.55
C LEU A 76 2.98 11.14 3.43
N ASP A 77 2.68 10.70 2.21
CA ASP A 77 1.75 9.61 1.90
C ASP A 77 2.46 8.41 1.20
N GLY A 78 3.78 8.42 1.20
CA GLY A 78 4.64 7.42 0.58
C GLY A 78 4.92 7.72 -0.90
N PRO A 79 5.40 6.74 -1.68
CA PRO A 79 5.82 6.99 -3.06
C PRO A 79 4.62 7.24 -3.99
N SER A 80 4.80 8.16 -4.94
CA SER A 80 3.90 8.31 -6.09
C SER A 80 4.04 7.13 -7.05
N PHE A 81 3.08 6.99 -7.97
CA PHE A 81 3.17 5.98 -9.04
C PHE A 81 4.44 6.18 -9.88
N ASP A 82 4.71 7.41 -10.30
CA ASP A 82 5.86 7.74 -11.14
C ASP A 82 7.20 7.46 -10.44
N GLN A 83 7.28 7.70 -9.12
CA GLN A 83 8.46 7.34 -8.34
C GLN A 83 8.69 5.82 -8.34
N LEU A 84 7.64 5.02 -8.20
CA LEU A 84 7.76 3.56 -8.26
C LEU A 84 8.20 3.07 -9.64
N VAL A 85 7.67 3.66 -10.71
CA VAL A 85 8.07 3.34 -12.09
C VAL A 85 9.53 3.74 -12.32
N ALA A 86 9.93 4.94 -11.92
CA ALA A 86 11.29 5.43 -12.05
C ALA A 86 12.30 4.56 -11.28
N ASP A 87 11.99 4.20 -10.02
CA ASP A 87 12.83 3.32 -9.20
C ASP A 87 12.97 1.92 -9.81
N ALA A 88 11.89 1.38 -10.39
CA ALA A 88 11.91 0.10 -11.09
C ALA A 88 12.79 0.16 -12.35
N LYS A 89 12.64 1.21 -13.17
CA LYS A 89 13.45 1.42 -14.38
C LYS A 89 14.92 1.66 -14.06
N LYS A 90 15.22 2.41 -12.99
CA LYS A 90 16.58 2.60 -12.46
C LYS A 90 17.23 1.28 -12.02
N SER A 91 16.41 0.29 -11.64
CA SER A 91 16.85 -1.07 -11.31
C SER A 91 17.03 -1.98 -12.54
N GLY A 92 16.95 -1.43 -13.76
CA GLY A 92 17.13 -2.18 -15.01
C GLY A 92 15.88 -2.85 -15.56
N LEU A 93 14.70 -2.60 -14.99
CA LEU A 93 13.45 -3.16 -15.49
C LEU A 93 12.92 -2.38 -16.69
N SER A 94 12.34 -3.10 -17.65
CA SER A 94 11.52 -2.48 -18.69
C SER A 94 10.26 -1.83 -18.10
N GLU A 95 9.58 -1.02 -18.89
CA GLU A 95 8.35 -0.36 -18.45
C GLU A 95 7.23 -1.35 -18.09
N ALA A 96 7.02 -2.37 -18.93
CA ALA A 96 6.07 -3.44 -18.64
C ALA A 96 6.45 -4.18 -17.34
N GLN A 97 7.73 -4.51 -17.14
CA GLN A 97 8.21 -5.14 -15.92
C GLN A 97 8.04 -4.23 -14.68
N ALA A 98 8.19 -2.92 -14.83
CA ALA A 98 7.93 -1.96 -13.77
C ALA A 98 6.45 -1.98 -13.35
N TYR A 99 5.53 -1.99 -14.30
CA TYR A 99 4.10 -2.09 -14.02
C TYR A 99 3.72 -3.41 -13.36
N ASP A 100 4.22 -4.54 -13.86
CA ASP A 100 4.01 -5.85 -13.22
C ASP A 100 4.58 -5.88 -11.80
N LYS A 101 5.74 -5.28 -11.57
CA LYS A 101 6.33 -5.14 -10.23
C LYS A 101 5.43 -4.30 -9.31
N ILE A 102 4.81 -3.24 -9.80
CA ILE A 102 3.88 -2.40 -9.01
C ILE A 102 2.63 -3.19 -8.64
N ILE A 103 2.01 -3.92 -9.57
CA ILE A 103 0.85 -4.79 -9.27
C ILE A 103 1.23 -5.81 -8.19
N ASN A 104 2.31 -6.57 -8.42
CA ASN A 104 2.75 -7.65 -7.53
C ASN A 104 3.24 -7.17 -6.15
N SER A 105 3.84 -5.99 -6.07
CA SER A 105 4.24 -5.42 -4.78
C SER A 105 3.07 -4.77 -4.05
N SER A 106 2.05 -4.29 -4.76
CA SER A 106 0.94 -3.57 -4.15
C SER A 106 0.01 -4.48 -3.34
N GLN A 107 -0.12 -5.74 -3.74
CA GLN A 107 -0.86 -6.78 -3.03
C GLN A 107 -0.11 -7.39 -1.81
N ARG A 108 1.14 -7.01 -1.57
CA ARG A 108 1.97 -7.60 -0.49
C ARG A 108 2.15 -6.66 0.70
N THR A 109 2.18 -7.22 1.89
CA THR A 109 2.47 -6.50 3.14
C THR A 109 3.82 -6.90 3.72
N ASN A 110 4.37 -6.05 4.59
CA ASN A 110 5.61 -6.37 5.29
C ASN A 110 5.33 -7.41 6.38
N GLN A 111 5.89 -8.61 6.22
CA GLN A 111 5.64 -9.75 7.11
C GLN A 111 6.11 -9.51 8.55
N ALA A 112 7.23 -8.82 8.76
CA ALA A 112 7.68 -8.51 10.12
C ALA A 112 6.68 -7.61 10.86
N VAL A 113 6.13 -6.62 10.17
CA VAL A 113 5.07 -5.76 10.71
C VAL A 113 3.77 -6.54 10.90
N ASP A 114 3.44 -7.45 9.97
CA ASP A 114 2.26 -8.31 10.12
C ASP A 114 2.37 -9.19 11.39
N ASN A 115 3.54 -9.77 11.64
CA ASN A 115 3.79 -10.61 12.80
C ASN A 115 3.78 -9.81 14.11
N MET A 116 4.33 -8.59 14.10
CA MET A 116 4.32 -7.67 15.24
C MET A 116 2.88 -7.36 15.73
N TYR A 117 1.93 -7.29 14.81
CA TYR A 117 0.53 -6.93 15.08
C TYR A 117 -0.46 -8.09 14.89
N ALA A 118 0.03 -9.33 14.87
CA ALA A 118 -0.79 -10.52 14.65
C ALA A 118 -1.75 -10.84 15.81
N LYS A 119 -1.48 -10.32 17.02
CA LYS A 119 -2.32 -10.51 18.21
C LYS A 119 -2.97 -9.19 18.62
N PRO A 120 -4.25 -9.20 19.06
CA PRO A 120 -4.91 -8.00 19.57
C PRO A 120 -4.10 -7.38 20.71
N GLN A 121 -3.71 -6.12 20.55
CA GLN A 121 -3.10 -5.31 21.61
C GLN A 121 -4.19 -4.62 22.44
N ALA A 122 -3.86 -4.23 23.68
CA ALA A 122 -4.75 -3.38 24.48
C ALA A 122 -5.06 -2.07 23.74
N LYS A 123 -6.23 -1.49 24.03
CA LYS A 123 -6.66 -0.23 23.38
C LYS A 123 -5.67 0.90 23.70
N LEU A 124 -5.37 1.70 22.67
CA LEU A 124 -4.62 2.97 22.80
C LEU A 124 -5.47 4.02 23.52
#